data_AF-A0A2V7Q0J2-F1
#
_entry.id   AF-A0A2V7Q0J2-F1
#
_cell.length_a   1.000
_cell.length_b   1.000
_cell.length_c   1.000
_cell.angle_alpha   90.00
_cell.angle_beta   90.00
_cell.angle_gamma   90.00
#
_symmetry.space_group_name_H-M   'P 1'
#
loop_
_entity.id
_entity.type
_entity.pdbx_description
1 polymer ?
#
loop_
_entity_poly.entity_id
_entity_poly.type
_entity_poly.pdbx_seq_one_letter_code
_entity_poly.pdbx_strand_id
1 'polypeptide(L)'
;MARELRWWLAAVLLACGAVALAYLPPRGAGRKSRWRDESFGQTPARLRAQALAFQWRAANMALRLPEYRKRLQPELLRRRERDEPGPALLFEAPDSLPAFARERLRVVLDTVSRQLGLGVTKISVGLVVDPRRYVSAKAGETPSQDFTSPAYLFPDSSDRTTCVALIPAAWRWTPTLAVQPPVRSQEVQDWLRTGLGPCAFYAVYGAPGRGVRHWLATRGYDLARVPQWDRERPLRPQDSFVRYQERWWWGSIYQFPVTAIGCLAGRTTSCRAAVLSGAAEWTGDSLPRFLESDPRGWWRGQRVIHSDRYLADVAREVGHERFLRFWNSPEPVDTALGAVLKMPVGEWTERWQRRFVPRLPLGPAAPFSATVLGLLLGGAAVIVIAFSATRRQVG
;
A
#
# COMPACT_ATOMS: atom_id res chain seq x y z
N MET A 1 -33.41 35.37 4.59
CA MET A 1 -32.35 34.35 4.52
C MET A 1 -31.12 34.64 5.39
N ALA A 2 -30.56 35.86 5.43
CA ALA A 2 -29.34 36.15 6.23
C ALA A 2 -29.51 36.12 7.77
N ARG A 3 -30.73 36.32 8.27
CA ARG A 3 -31.01 36.39 9.72
C ARG A 3 -31.07 35.01 10.38
N GLU A 4 -31.63 34.00 9.71
CA GLU A 4 -31.65 32.62 10.24
C GLU A 4 -30.28 31.96 10.24
N LEU A 5 -29.44 32.24 9.23
CA LEU A 5 -28.07 31.71 9.16
C LEU A 5 -27.21 32.21 10.33
N ARG A 6 -27.42 33.47 10.76
CA ARG A 6 -26.73 34.06 11.92
C ARG A 6 -27.11 33.37 13.23
N TRP A 7 -28.39 33.01 13.41
CA TRP A 7 -28.85 32.28 14.60
C TRP A 7 -28.31 30.85 14.64
N TRP A 8 -28.27 30.17 13.49
CA TRP A 8 -27.68 28.84 13.40
C TRP A 8 -26.16 28.85 13.65
N LEU A 9 -25.43 29.82 13.08
CA LEU A 9 -24.00 29.99 13.34
C LEU A 9 -23.71 30.31 14.82
N ALA A 10 -24.51 31.18 15.44
CA ALA A 10 -24.38 31.50 16.86
C ALA A 10 -24.66 30.27 17.75
N ALA A 11 -25.69 29.48 17.43
CA ALA A 11 -26.02 28.25 18.15
C ALA A 11 -24.92 27.19 18.02
N VAL A 12 -24.34 27.04 16.83
CA VAL A 12 -23.21 26.12 16.59
C VAL A 12 -21.95 26.58 17.33
N LEU A 13 -21.63 27.88 17.32
CA LEU A 13 -20.49 28.42 18.06
C LEU A 13 -20.66 28.27 19.58
N LEU A 14 -21.87 28.46 20.10
CA LEU A 14 -22.18 28.22 21.52
C LEU A 14 -22.08 26.74 21.89
N ALA A 15 -22.56 25.83 21.03
CA ALA A 15 -22.42 24.40 21.24
C ALA A 15 -20.94 23.96 21.21
N CYS A 16 -20.14 24.48 20.27
CA CYS A 16 -18.70 24.22 20.22
C CYS A 16 -17.98 24.80 21.45
N GLY A 17 -18.34 26.00 21.91
CA GLY A 17 -17.79 26.61 23.12
C GLY A 17 -18.12 25.82 24.39
N ALA A 18 -19.35 25.32 24.51
CA ALA A 18 -19.77 24.48 25.63
C ALA A 18 -19.05 23.12 25.65
N VAL A 19 -18.82 22.51 24.48
CA VAL A 19 -18.03 21.28 24.35
C VAL A 19 -16.56 21.54 24.71
N ALA A 20 -15.97 22.65 24.26
CA ALA A 20 -14.59 23.01 24.60
C ALA A 20 -14.41 23.23 26.12
N LEU A 21 -15.39 23.87 26.77
CA LEU A 21 -15.39 24.08 28.22
C LEU A 21 -15.62 22.77 29.00
N ALA A 22 -16.45 21.85 28.49
CA ALA A 22 -16.67 20.53 29.09
C ALA A 22 -15.46 19.59 28.97
N TYR A 23 -14.60 19.81 27.96
CA TYR A 23 -13.35 19.06 27.77
C TYR A 23 -12.14 19.65 28.49
N LEU A 24 -12.26 20.80 29.15
CA LEU A 24 -11.23 21.27 30.08
C LEU A 24 -11.27 20.40 31.35
N PRO A 25 -10.19 19.67 31.68
CA PRO A 25 -10.21 18.77 32.82
C PRO A 25 -10.38 19.57 34.12
N PRO A 26 -11.23 19.11 35.06
CA PRO A 26 -11.30 19.73 36.38
C PRO A 26 -9.92 19.66 37.03
N ARG A 27 -9.43 20.80 37.53
CA ARG A 27 -8.17 20.85 38.29
C ARG A 27 -8.25 19.83 39.43
N GLY A 28 -7.39 18.81 39.39
CA GLY A 28 -7.22 17.83 40.47
C GLY A 28 -7.84 16.43 40.26
N ALA A 29 -8.44 16.11 39.10
CA ALA A 29 -8.92 14.73 38.87
C ALA A 29 -7.75 13.75 38.61
N GLY A 30 -7.32 13.05 39.67
CA GLY A 30 -6.37 11.95 39.58
C GLY A 30 -6.91 10.81 38.70
N ARG A 31 -6.14 10.47 37.65
CA ARG A 31 -6.47 9.42 36.68
C ARG A 31 -6.37 8.04 37.35
N LYS A 32 -7.52 7.43 37.68
CA LYS A 32 -7.57 6.00 38.06
C LYS A 32 -7.29 5.13 36.83
N SER A 33 -6.06 4.61 36.71
CA SER A 33 -5.69 3.67 35.66
C SER A 33 -6.32 2.30 35.93
N ARG A 34 -7.28 1.92 35.09
CA ARG A 34 -7.74 0.53 34.98
C ARG A 34 -6.70 -0.20 34.13
N TRP A 35 -6.05 -1.20 34.71
CA TRP A 35 -4.88 -1.96 34.22
C TRP A 35 -5.04 -2.74 32.89
N ARG A 36 -5.99 -2.38 32.01
CA ARG A 36 -6.12 -2.94 30.65
C ARG A 36 -6.20 -1.90 29.53
N ASP A 37 -6.19 -0.61 29.85
CA ASP A 37 -6.28 0.52 28.90
C ASP A 37 -5.04 1.43 28.91
N GLU A 38 -3.90 0.95 29.41
CA GLU A 38 -2.62 1.52 28.99
C GLU A 38 -2.35 1.10 27.55
N SER A 39 -3.12 1.69 26.63
CA SER A 39 -2.55 2.10 25.36
C SER A 39 -1.22 2.75 25.71
N PHE A 40 -0.11 2.09 25.40
CA PHE A 40 1.22 2.62 25.71
C PHE A 40 1.25 4.07 25.23
N GLY A 41 1.25 5.01 26.17
CA GLY A 41 1.04 6.41 25.85
C GLY A 41 2.07 6.81 24.80
N GLN A 42 1.60 7.35 23.67
CA GLN A 42 2.49 7.94 22.69
C GLN A 42 3.08 9.21 23.33
N THR A 43 4.16 9.04 24.08
CA THR A 43 4.92 10.18 24.58
C THR A 43 5.64 10.84 23.40
N PRO A 44 5.92 12.15 23.46
CA PRO A 44 6.72 12.82 22.44
C PRO A 44 8.08 12.12 22.21
N ALA A 45 8.69 11.60 23.28
CA ALA A 45 9.92 10.80 23.20
C ALA A 45 9.72 9.51 22.39
N ARG A 46 8.61 8.80 22.57
CA ARG A 46 8.30 7.58 21.81
C ARG A 46 8.04 7.88 20.34
N LEU A 47 7.30 8.95 20.03
CA LEU A 47 7.09 9.40 18.65
C LEU A 47 8.42 9.76 17.97
N ARG A 48 9.31 10.46 18.68
CA ARG A 48 10.65 10.78 18.19
C ARG A 48 11.49 9.52 17.96
N ALA A 49 11.47 8.57 18.88
CA ALA A 49 12.18 7.30 18.72
C ALA A 49 11.63 6.47 17.54
N GLN A 50 10.32 6.46 17.32
CA GLN A 50 9.70 5.81 16.17
C GLN A 50 10.09 6.49 14.84
N ALA A 51 10.12 7.82 14.80
CA ALA A 51 10.57 8.57 13.63
C ALA A 51 12.04 8.30 13.30
N LEU A 52 12.93 8.30 14.31
CA LEU A 52 14.34 7.95 14.14
C LEU A 52 14.51 6.50 13.67
N ALA A 53 13.76 5.55 14.23
CA ALA A 53 13.78 4.17 13.77
C ALA A 53 13.32 4.03 12.30
N PHE A 54 12.32 4.82 11.88
CA PHE A 54 11.89 4.86 10.48
C PHE A 54 12.98 5.41 9.56
N GLN A 55 13.59 6.55 9.92
CA GLN A 55 14.69 7.14 9.16
C GLN A 55 15.90 6.20 9.04
N TRP A 56 16.26 5.53 10.13
CA TRP A 56 17.37 4.58 10.14
C TRP A 56 17.08 3.37 9.25
N ARG A 57 15.87 2.81 9.27
CA ARG A 57 15.49 1.70 8.37
C ARG A 57 15.55 2.11 6.90
N ALA A 58 15.02 3.29 6.57
CA ALA A 58 15.06 3.82 5.22
C ALA A 58 16.51 4.05 4.74
N ALA A 59 17.37 4.61 5.59
CA ALA A 59 18.80 4.81 5.28
C ALA A 59 19.54 3.47 5.11
N ASN A 60 19.28 2.49 5.98
CA ASN A 60 19.88 1.16 5.87
C ASN A 60 19.43 0.43 4.59
N MET A 61 18.17 0.59 4.16
CA MET A 61 17.70 0.07 2.88
C MET A 61 18.32 0.77 1.68
N ALA A 62 18.47 2.10 1.75
CA ALA A 62 19.17 2.86 0.73
C ALA A 62 20.63 2.41 0.53
N LEU A 63 21.27 1.87 1.57
CA LEU A 63 22.62 1.30 1.52
C LEU A 63 22.64 -0.14 0.99
N ARG A 64 21.82 -1.04 1.56
CA ARG A 64 21.86 -2.48 1.24
C ARG A 64 21.44 -2.78 -0.21
N LEU A 65 20.46 -2.05 -0.75
CA LEU A 65 19.95 -2.31 -2.11
C LEU A 65 21.04 -2.15 -3.20
N PRO A 66 21.82 -1.05 -3.25
CA PRO A 66 22.98 -0.93 -4.14
C PRO A 66 24.05 -2.01 -3.91
N GLU A 67 24.30 -2.42 -2.67
CA GLU A 67 25.25 -3.51 -2.36
C GLU A 67 24.78 -4.84 -2.97
N TYR A 68 23.49 -5.16 -2.87
CA TYR A 68 22.96 -6.36 -3.54
C TYR A 68 23.03 -6.26 -5.04
N ARG A 69 22.75 -5.10 -5.64
CA ARG A 69 22.94 -4.89 -7.08
C ARG A 69 24.38 -5.24 -7.48
N LYS A 70 25.38 -4.74 -6.74
CA LYS A 70 26.79 -5.06 -6.97
C LYS A 70 27.09 -6.56 -6.86
N ARG A 71 26.52 -7.23 -5.85
CA ARG A 71 26.68 -8.69 -5.65
C ARG A 71 25.99 -9.54 -6.73
N LEU A 72 24.87 -9.06 -7.27
CA LEU A 72 24.11 -9.70 -8.34
C LEU A 72 24.74 -9.47 -9.72
N GLN A 73 25.51 -8.39 -9.90
CA GLN A 73 26.07 -7.97 -11.18
C GLN A 73 26.78 -9.10 -11.97
N PRO A 74 27.64 -9.94 -11.37
CA PRO A 74 28.33 -10.98 -12.13
C PRO A 74 27.37 -12.02 -12.71
N GLU A 75 26.33 -12.38 -11.96
CA GLU A 75 25.32 -13.36 -12.40
C GLU A 75 24.37 -12.74 -13.44
N LEU A 76 23.99 -11.47 -13.28
CA LEU A 76 23.18 -10.74 -14.25
C LEU A 76 23.90 -10.59 -15.60
N LEU A 77 25.20 -10.28 -15.58
CA LEU A 77 26.04 -10.20 -16.78
C LEU A 77 26.16 -11.56 -17.46
N ARG A 78 26.49 -12.61 -16.70
CA ARG A 78 26.61 -13.98 -17.22
C ARG A 78 25.31 -14.45 -17.89
N ARG A 79 24.16 -14.15 -17.29
CA ARG A 79 22.85 -14.49 -17.87
C ARG A 79 22.58 -13.73 -19.15
N ARG A 80 22.92 -12.43 -19.19
CA ARG A 80 22.79 -11.60 -20.39
C ARG A 80 23.66 -12.10 -21.54
N GLU A 81 24.91 -12.47 -21.25
CA GLU A 81 25.84 -13.02 -22.26
C GLU A 81 25.37 -14.35 -22.85
N ARG A 82 24.58 -15.11 -22.11
CA ARG A 82 24.05 -16.42 -22.51
C ARG A 82 22.60 -16.37 -22.98
N ASP A 83 22.01 -15.17 -23.08
CA ASP A 83 20.58 -14.99 -23.34
C ASP A 83 19.68 -15.84 -22.43
N GLU A 84 20.11 -16.04 -21.17
CA GLU A 84 19.35 -16.79 -20.17
C GLU A 84 18.20 -15.92 -19.62
N PRO A 85 16.92 -16.34 -19.76
CA PRO A 85 15.78 -15.55 -19.29
C PRO A 85 15.62 -15.61 -17.76
N GLY A 86 14.80 -14.68 -17.25
CA GLY A 86 14.37 -14.66 -15.86
C GLY A 86 15.34 -13.99 -14.87
N PRO A 87 14.92 -13.83 -13.60
CA PRO A 87 15.68 -13.09 -12.59
C PRO A 87 16.91 -13.85 -12.07
N ALA A 88 17.97 -13.10 -11.73
CA ALA A 88 19.10 -13.62 -10.96
C ALA A 88 18.73 -13.71 -9.46
N LEU A 89 18.98 -14.85 -8.82
CA LEU A 89 18.62 -15.10 -7.41
C LEU A 89 19.84 -15.00 -6.47
N LEU A 90 19.76 -14.06 -5.54
CA LEU A 90 20.65 -13.94 -4.38
C LEU A 90 19.89 -14.34 -3.12
N PHE A 91 20.43 -15.28 -2.35
CA PHE A 91 19.84 -15.73 -1.10
C PHE A 91 20.75 -15.32 0.06
N GLU A 92 20.28 -14.48 0.97
CA GLU A 92 21.09 -13.88 2.02
C GLU A 92 21.04 -14.67 3.33
N ALA A 93 21.48 -15.92 3.27
CA ALA A 93 21.55 -16.78 4.43
C ALA A 93 22.97 -16.88 5.00
N PRO A 94 23.12 -17.17 6.31
CA PRO A 94 24.30 -17.88 6.78
C PRO A 94 24.43 -19.21 6.02
N ASP A 95 25.65 -19.74 5.90
CA ASP A 95 25.97 -20.98 5.18
C ASP A 95 25.16 -22.22 5.64
N SER A 96 24.40 -22.10 6.74
CA SER A 96 23.55 -23.11 7.35
C SER A 96 22.15 -23.26 6.73
N LEU A 97 21.71 -22.39 5.80
CA LEU A 97 20.50 -22.70 5.02
C LEU A 97 20.86 -23.63 3.86
N PRO A 98 20.22 -24.81 3.76
CA PRO A 98 20.70 -25.83 2.85
C PRO A 98 20.64 -25.39 1.38
N ALA A 99 21.65 -25.77 0.59
CA ALA A 99 21.71 -25.52 -0.85
C ALA A 99 20.41 -25.93 -1.59
N PHE A 100 19.67 -26.92 -1.07
CA PHE A 100 18.38 -27.33 -1.60
C PHE A 100 17.33 -26.19 -1.62
N ALA A 101 17.35 -25.25 -0.66
CA ALA A 101 16.34 -24.20 -0.58
C ALA A 101 16.53 -23.21 -1.74
N ARG A 102 17.80 -22.91 -2.08
CA ARG A 102 18.16 -22.08 -3.23
C ARG A 102 17.72 -22.73 -4.53
N GLU A 103 18.00 -24.02 -4.70
CA GLU A 103 17.65 -24.75 -5.94
C GLU A 103 16.13 -24.85 -6.12
N ARG A 104 15.40 -25.14 -5.05
CA ARG A 104 13.91 -25.15 -5.09
C ARG A 104 13.34 -23.79 -5.44
N LEU A 105 13.84 -22.73 -4.82
CA LEU A 105 13.39 -21.37 -5.12
C LEU A 105 13.68 -21.00 -6.57
N ARG A 106 14.81 -21.44 -7.14
CA ARG A 106 15.14 -21.25 -8.55
C ARG A 106 14.09 -21.89 -9.47
N VAL A 107 13.74 -23.16 -9.26
CA VAL A 107 12.72 -23.85 -10.09
C VAL A 107 11.36 -23.16 -10.03
N VAL A 108 10.92 -22.75 -8.84
CA VAL A 108 9.64 -22.03 -8.69
C VAL A 108 9.72 -20.64 -9.32
N LEU A 109 10.84 -19.94 -9.15
CA LEU A 109 11.08 -18.62 -9.75
C LEU A 109 11.08 -18.70 -11.28
N ASP A 110 11.68 -19.73 -11.88
CA ASP A 110 11.66 -19.94 -13.34
C ASP A 110 10.23 -20.16 -13.85
N THR A 111 9.41 -20.86 -13.07
CA THR A 111 7.99 -21.04 -13.38
C THR A 111 7.23 -19.71 -13.33
N VAL A 112 7.41 -18.92 -12.26
CA VAL A 112 6.81 -17.58 -12.14
C VAL A 112 7.29 -16.66 -13.26
N SER A 113 8.58 -16.71 -13.59
CA SER A 113 9.20 -15.88 -14.63
C SER A 113 8.62 -16.18 -16.00
N ARG A 114 8.46 -17.46 -16.36
CA ARG A 114 7.79 -17.86 -17.61
C ARG A 114 6.33 -17.41 -17.65
N GLN A 115 5.58 -17.59 -16.56
CA GLN A 115 4.18 -17.16 -16.48
C GLN A 115 4.01 -15.65 -16.66
N LEU A 116 4.94 -14.86 -16.11
CA LEU A 116 4.92 -13.40 -16.24
C LEU A 116 5.51 -12.89 -17.56
N GLY A 117 6.13 -13.75 -18.36
CA GLY A 117 6.82 -13.34 -19.59
C GLY A 117 8.14 -12.62 -19.34
N LEU A 118 8.84 -12.92 -18.24
CA LEU A 118 10.17 -12.37 -17.94
C LEU A 118 11.25 -13.06 -18.79
N GLY A 119 11.25 -12.77 -20.09
CA GLY A 119 12.25 -13.25 -21.04
C GLY A 119 13.58 -12.51 -20.93
N VAL A 120 14.39 -12.61 -21.99
CA VAL A 120 15.56 -11.74 -22.19
C VAL A 120 15.04 -10.34 -22.47
N THR A 121 15.28 -9.44 -21.53
CA THR A 121 14.69 -8.09 -21.52
C THR A 121 15.77 -7.04 -21.34
N LYS A 122 15.47 -5.79 -21.73
CA LYS A 122 16.40 -4.66 -21.57
C LYS A 122 16.75 -4.38 -20.10
N ILE A 123 15.85 -4.75 -19.18
CA ILE A 123 16.02 -4.55 -17.75
C ILE A 123 16.04 -5.92 -17.06
N SER A 124 17.24 -6.33 -16.66
CA SER A 124 17.47 -7.55 -15.90
C SER A 124 16.95 -7.38 -14.47
N VAL A 125 16.31 -8.43 -13.93
CA VAL A 125 15.77 -8.42 -12.57
C VAL A 125 16.69 -9.21 -11.65
N GLY A 126 17.09 -8.60 -10.54
CA GLY A 126 17.75 -9.27 -9.43
C GLY A 126 16.75 -9.51 -8.30
N LEU A 127 16.57 -10.75 -7.86
CA LEU A 127 15.77 -11.10 -6.71
C LEU A 127 16.68 -11.45 -5.53
N VAL A 128 16.54 -10.71 -4.44
CA VAL A 128 17.21 -10.97 -3.17
C VAL A 128 16.19 -11.53 -2.19
N VAL A 129 16.48 -12.69 -1.62
CA VAL A 129 15.67 -13.30 -0.57
C VAL A 129 16.44 -13.24 0.73
N ASP A 130 15.95 -12.44 1.68
CA ASP A 130 16.54 -12.33 3.02
C ASP A 130 15.68 -13.10 4.05
N PRO A 131 16.12 -14.29 4.51
CA PRO A 131 15.41 -15.08 5.51
C PRO A 131 15.48 -14.50 6.93
N ARG A 132 16.28 -13.46 7.16
CA ARG A 132 16.44 -12.86 8.49
C ARG A 132 15.21 -12.02 8.81
N ARG A 133 14.31 -12.59 9.61
CA ARG A 133 13.12 -11.88 10.13
C ARG A 133 13.49 -10.66 10.99
N TYR A 134 14.62 -10.74 11.71
CA TYR A 134 15.13 -9.71 12.60
C TYR A 134 16.65 -9.66 12.48
N VAL A 135 17.19 -8.59 11.90
CA VAL A 135 18.60 -8.23 12.11
C VAL A 135 18.63 -7.26 13.28
N SER A 136 18.73 -7.78 14.50
CA SER A 136 19.23 -6.97 15.60
C SER A 136 20.74 -7.15 15.58
N ALA A 137 21.48 -6.13 15.15
CA ALA A 137 22.94 -6.20 15.18
C ALA A 137 23.48 -6.31 16.62
N LYS A 138 22.66 -5.94 17.61
CA LYS A 138 22.72 -6.25 19.05
C LYS A 138 21.44 -5.66 19.66
N ALA A 139 20.77 -6.38 20.55
CA ALA A 139 19.59 -5.87 21.23
C ALA A 139 20.01 -4.68 22.13
N GLY A 140 19.84 -3.46 21.63
CA GLY A 140 20.24 -2.22 22.34
C GLY A 140 20.95 -1.17 21.48
N GLU A 141 21.63 -1.57 20.39
CA GLU A 141 22.43 -0.63 19.57
C GLU A 141 21.71 -0.18 18.28
N THR A 142 20.87 -1.04 17.68
CA THR A 142 20.15 -0.73 16.45
C THR A 142 18.65 -1.03 16.56
N PRO A 143 17.76 -0.20 15.96
CA PRO A 143 16.34 -0.49 15.91
C PRO A 143 16.08 -1.85 15.28
N SER A 144 15.12 -2.61 15.80
CA SER A 144 14.71 -3.86 15.15
C SER A 144 14.26 -3.58 13.72
N GLN A 145 14.88 -4.32 12.79
CA GLN A 145 14.44 -4.38 11.41
C GLN A 145 13.29 -5.38 11.35
N ASP A 146 12.07 -4.87 11.26
CA ASP A 146 10.89 -5.68 10.94
C ASP A 146 10.82 -5.76 9.41
N PHE A 147 11.59 -6.69 8.83
CA PHE A 147 11.58 -6.97 7.39
C PHE A 147 10.32 -7.75 7.03
N THR A 148 9.15 -7.11 7.13
CA THR A 148 7.88 -7.72 6.73
C THR A 148 7.44 -7.30 5.33
N SER A 149 8.16 -6.39 4.69
CA SER A 149 7.84 -5.86 3.37
C SER A 149 8.96 -6.00 2.36
N PRO A 150 8.63 -6.11 1.07
CA PRO A 150 9.60 -6.03 0.01
C PRO A 150 10.14 -4.59 -0.15
N ALA A 151 11.38 -4.50 -0.62
CA ALA A 151 12.01 -3.26 -1.02
C ALA A 151 12.53 -3.36 -2.46
N TYR A 152 12.55 -2.24 -3.17
CA TYR A 152 12.89 -2.22 -4.60
C TYR A 152 13.92 -1.15 -4.90
N LEU A 153 14.86 -1.47 -5.79
CA LEU A 153 15.80 -0.52 -6.37
C LEU A 153 15.54 -0.46 -7.88
N PHE A 154 15.14 0.71 -8.36
CA PHE A 154 14.77 0.89 -9.75
C PHE A 154 15.99 1.24 -10.63
N PRO A 155 15.90 1.00 -11.94
CA PRO A 155 16.87 1.54 -12.88
C PRO A 155 16.93 3.07 -12.80
N ASP A 156 18.14 3.61 -12.77
CA ASP A 156 18.40 5.05 -12.66
C ASP A 156 19.47 5.50 -13.67
N SER A 157 20.00 6.71 -13.50
CA SER A 157 21.05 7.23 -14.39
C SER A 157 22.37 6.46 -14.29
N SER A 158 22.65 5.81 -13.15
CA SER A 158 23.88 5.05 -12.91
C SER A 158 23.80 3.62 -13.45
N ASP A 159 22.61 3.02 -13.41
CA ASP A 159 22.33 1.72 -14.01
C ASP A 159 20.90 1.68 -14.56
N ARG A 160 20.79 1.77 -15.89
CA ARG A 160 19.52 1.77 -16.61
C ARG A 160 18.99 0.36 -16.91
N THR A 161 19.73 -0.68 -16.52
CA THR A 161 19.49 -2.06 -16.97
C THR A 161 19.16 -3.02 -15.84
N THR A 162 19.15 -2.58 -14.58
CA THR A 162 18.93 -3.47 -13.44
C THR A 162 17.85 -2.97 -12.49
N CYS A 163 16.86 -3.82 -12.24
CA CYS A 163 15.90 -3.65 -11.15
C CYS A 163 16.15 -4.71 -10.08
N VAL A 164 16.27 -4.31 -8.81
CA VAL A 164 16.46 -5.25 -7.70
C VAL A 164 15.23 -5.28 -6.82
N ALA A 165 14.71 -6.47 -6.55
CA ALA A 165 13.65 -6.72 -5.57
C ALA A 165 14.25 -7.47 -4.38
N LEU A 166 14.20 -6.87 -3.20
CA LEU A 166 14.50 -7.52 -1.93
C LEU A 166 13.20 -7.98 -1.30
N ILE A 167 13.07 -9.28 -1.03
CA ILE A 167 11.89 -9.86 -0.42
C ILE A 167 12.28 -10.58 0.87
N PRO A 168 11.56 -10.35 1.97
CA PRO A 168 11.81 -11.10 3.18
C PRO A 168 11.30 -12.53 3.01
N ALA A 169 12.18 -13.51 3.23
CA ALA A 169 11.77 -14.87 3.47
C ALA A 169 11.22 -14.93 4.89
N ALA A 170 9.91 -14.71 5.01
CA ALA A 170 9.22 -14.83 6.29
C ALA A 170 9.57 -16.19 6.92
N TRP A 171 9.90 -16.20 8.21
CA TRP A 171 10.20 -17.41 9.01
C TRP A 171 9.17 -18.56 8.87
N ARG A 172 7.96 -18.23 8.38
CA ARG A 172 6.90 -19.19 8.07
C ARG A 172 7.23 -20.07 6.86
N TRP A 173 8.11 -19.60 5.97
CA TRP A 173 8.50 -20.29 4.74
C TRP A 173 9.68 -21.23 4.94
N THR A 174 10.55 -20.98 5.92
CA THR A 174 11.72 -21.83 6.20
C THR A 174 11.33 -23.30 6.46
N PRO A 175 10.29 -23.62 7.26
CA PRO A 175 9.82 -25.00 7.41
C PRO A 175 9.22 -25.58 6.12
N THR A 176 8.45 -24.79 5.36
CA THR A 176 7.85 -25.27 4.09
C THR A 176 8.87 -25.50 2.99
N LEU A 177 9.98 -24.77 3.02
CA LEU A 177 11.09 -24.97 2.09
C LEU A 177 11.91 -26.22 2.47
N ALA A 178 11.83 -26.69 3.72
CA ALA A 178 12.62 -27.80 4.27
C ALA A 178 11.99 -29.21 4.11
N VAL A 179 10.68 -29.35 3.88
CA VAL A 179 9.98 -30.66 3.78
C VAL A 179 9.78 -31.09 2.32
N GLN A 180 9.69 -32.41 2.06
CA GLN A 180 9.25 -33.00 0.78
C GLN A 180 7.92 -33.78 0.96
N PRO A 181 6.96 -33.68 0.01
CA PRO A 181 6.85 -32.68 -1.06
C PRO A 181 6.47 -31.29 -0.50
N PRO A 182 6.67 -30.19 -1.25
CA PRO A 182 6.19 -28.89 -0.81
C PRO A 182 4.66 -28.89 -0.82
N VAL A 183 4.05 -29.00 0.36
CA VAL A 183 2.60 -29.01 0.57
C VAL A 183 1.91 -27.70 0.08
N ARG A 184 2.68 -26.70 -0.42
CA ARG A 184 2.21 -25.33 -0.74
C ARG A 184 2.92 -24.65 -1.92
N SER A 185 3.18 -25.36 -3.03
CA SER A 185 3.88 -24.79 -4.20
C SER A 185 3.21 -23.51 -4.74
N GLN A 186 1.88 -23.44 -4.74
CA GLN A 186 1.12 -22.27 -5.21
C GLN A 186 1.32 -21.03 -4.31
N GLU A 187 1.39 -21.21 -2.98
CA GLU A 187 1.58 -20.07 -2.08
C GLU A 187 3.00 -19.48 -2.21
N VAL A 188 4.00 -20.33 -2.46
CA VAL A 188 5.38 -19.89 -2.74
C VAL A 188 5.46 -19.16 -4.08
N GLN A 189 4.76 -19.65 -5.11
CA GLN A 189 4.64 -18.92 -6.39
C GLN A 189 4.00 -17.54 -6.22
N ASP A 190 2.88 -17.46 -5.47
CA ASP A 190 2.20 -16.19 -5.18
C ASP A 190 3.08 -15.22 -4.39
N TRP A 191 3.86 -15.72 -3.42
CA TRP A 191 4.83 -14.93 -2.67
C TRP A 191 5.96 -14.41 -3.55
N LEU A 192 6.58 -15.25 -4.38
CA LEU A 192 7.63 -14.84 -5.31
C LEU A 192 7.11 -13.82 -6.34
N ARG A 193 5.92 -14.07 -6.90
CA ARG A 193 5.26 -13.15 -7.84
C ARG A 193 5.01 -11.78 -7.21
N THR A 194 4.38 -11.77 -6.03
CA THR A 194 4.14 -10.53 -5.28
C THR A 194 5.45 -9.84 -4.90
N GLY A 195 6.47 -10.64 -4.59
CA GLY A 195 7.80 -10.19 -4.26
C GLY A 195 8.50 -9.45 -5.40
N LEU A 196 8.41 -9.94 -6.64
CA LEU A 196 8.98 -9.27 -7.82
C LEU A 196 8.39 -7.87 -8.04
N GLY A 197 7.11 -7.68 -7.68
CA GLY A 197 6.45 -6.38 -7.61
C GLY A 197 6.67 -5.50 -8.84
N PRO A 198 7.02 -4.21 -8.66
CA PRO A 198 7.23 -3.31 -9.79
C PRO A 198 8.40 -3.73 -10.69
N CYS A 199 9.39 -4.48 -10.20
CA CYS A 199 10.50 -4.94 -11.06
C CYS A 199 10.03 -5.86 -12.19
N ALA A 200 8.95 -6.62 -12.01
CA ALA A 200 8.37 -7.39 -13.10
C ALA A 200 7.82 -6.48 -14.21
N PHE A 201 7.16 -5.36 -13.85
CA PHE A 201 6.69 -4.39 -14.84
C PHE A 201 7.86 -3.75 -15.60
N TYR A 202 8.94 -3.38 -14.90
CA TYR A 202 10.14 -2.85 -15.53
C TYR A 202 10.79 -3.85 -16.49
N ALA A 203 10.86 -5.14 -16.13
CA ALA A 203 11.42 -6.15 -17.02
C ALA A 203 10.60 -6.29 -18.30
N VAL A 204 9.27 -6.40 -18.19
CA VAL A 204 8.38 -6.66 -19.33
C VAL A 204 8.18 -5.42 -20.20
N TYR A 205 7.99 -4.25 -19.60
CA TYR A 205 7.56 -3.04 -20.31
C TYR A 205 8.64 -1.97 -20.44
N GLY A 206 9.83 -2.18 -19.85
CA GLY A 206 10.91 -1.21 -19.83
C GLY A 206 10.73 -0.13 -18.76
N ALA A 207 11.51 0.94 -18.86
CA ALA A 207 11.38 2.08 -17.94
C ALA A 207 10.15 2.93 -18.32
N PRO A 208 9.25 3.24 -17.37
CA PRO A 208 8.06 4.04 -17.67
C PRO A 208 8.42 5.46 -18.11
N GLY A 209 7.54 6.06 -18.92
CA GLY A 209 7.59 7.47 -19.29
C GLY A 209 7.61 8.39 -18.05
N ARG A 210 8.14 9.60 -18.19
CA ARG A 210 8.40 10.52 -17.06
C ARG A 210 7.16 10.71 -16.17
N GLY A 211 5.99 10.96 -16.78
CA GLY A 211 4.72 11.17 -16.07
C GLY A 211 4.26 9.93 -15.30
N VAL A 212 4.25 8.76 -15.95
CA VAL A 212 3.89 7.47 -15.32
C VAL A 212 4.84 7.13 -14.18
N ARG A 213 6.15 7.31 -14.40
CA ARG A 213 7.18 7.05 -13.40
C ARG A 213 7.00 7.94 -12.17
N HIS A 214 6.75 9.23 -12.37
CA HIS A 214 6.51 10.17 -11.28
C HIS A 214 5.24 9.81 -10.49
N TRP A 215 4.14 9.57 -11.21
CA TRP A 215 2.87 9.17 -10.61
C TRP A 215 3.00 7.91 -9.74
N LEU A 216 3.67 6.87 -10.26
CA LEU A 216 3.91 5.65 -9.48
C LEU A 216 4.81 5.90 -8.28
N ALA A 217 5.87 6.68 -8.44
CA ALA A 217 6.79 7.01 -7.34
C ALA A 217 6.09 7.78 -6.21
N THR A 218 5.29 8.80 -6.54
CA THR A 218 4.52 9.60 -5.56
C THR A 218 3.52 8.75 -4.79
N ARG A 219 3.06 7.65 -5.38
CA ARG A 219 2.12 6.72 -4.75
C ARG A 219 2.80 5.54 -4.05
N GLY A 220 4.13 5.45 -4.10
CA GLY A 220 4.85 4.28 -3.59
C GLY A 220 4.53 3.00 -4.36
N TYR A 221 4.25 3.10 -5.66
CA TYR A 221 3.91 1.99 -6.56
C TYR A 221 2.72 1.13 -6.08
N ASP A 222 1.80 1.72 -5.31
CA ASP A 222 0.61 1.05 -4.80
C ASP A 222 -0.30 0.46 -5.90
N LEU A 223 -0.18 0.90 -7.16
CA LEU A 223 -0.92 0.41 -8.32
C LEU A 223 -0.20 -0.69 -9.13
N ALA A 224 1.09 -0.91 -8.87
CA ALA A 224 1.98 -1.80 -9.62
C ALA A 224 2.70 -2.81 -8.72
N ARG A 225 2.12 -3.14 -7.56
CA ARG A 225 2.78 -3.97 -6.54
C ARG A 225 2.64 -5.46 -6.80
N VAL A 226 1.58 -5.89 -7.47
CA VAL A 226 1.28 -7.30 -7.73
C VAL A 226 1.21 -7.53 -9.23
N PRO A 227 2.26 -8.08 -9.86
CA PRO A 227 2.30 -8.36 -11.29
C PRO A 227 1.50 -9.65 -11.58
N GLN A 228 0.17 -9.55 -11.68
CA GLN A 228 -0.74 -10.70 -11.93
C GLN A 228 -1.53 -10.51 -13.24
N TRP A 229 -0.87 -10.16 -14.33
CA TRP A 229 -1.53 -10.02 -15.64
C TRP A 229 -1.73 -11.38 -16.36
N ASP A 230 -1.07 -12.44 -15.89
CA ASP A 230 -1.09 -13.80 -16.48
C ASP A 230 -2.38 -14.59 -16.17
N ARG A 231 -3.15 -14.15 -15.17
CA ARG A 231 -4.28 -14.91 -14.63
C ARG A 231 -5.37 -13.99 -14.11
N GLU A 232 -6.61 -14.48 -14.14
CA GLU A 232 -7.67 -13.88 -13.35
C GLU A 232 -7.70 -14.52 -11.96
N ARG A 233 -7.73 -13.70 -10.90
CA ARG A 233 -7.94 -14.20 -9.53
C ARG A 233 -9.36 -13.83 -9.11
N PRO A 234 -10.32 -14.77 -9.12
CA PRO A 234 -11.62 -14.50 -8.53
C PRO A 234 -11.42 -14.37 -7.01
N LEU A 235 -11.42 -13.14 -6.50
CA LEU A 235 -11.80 -12.96 -5.11
C LEU A 235 -13.31 -13.06 -5.04
N ARG A 236 -13.79 -13.87 -4.11
CA ARG A 236 -15.20 -13.88 -3.74
C ARG A 236 -15.56 -12.48 -3.20
N PRO A 237 -16.55 -11.76 -3.76
CA PRO A 237 -16.91 -10.42 -3.29
C PRO A 237 -17.33 -10.36 -1.81
N GLN A 238 -17.67 -11.51 -1.21
CA GLN A 238 -18.02 -11.66 0.20
C GLN A 238 -16.82 -11.64 1.18
N ASP A 239 -15.59 -11.83 0.70
CA ASP A 239 -14.39 -11.94 1.54
C ASP A 239 -13.35 -10.89 1.15
N SER A 240 -13.63 -9.63 1.52
CA SER A 240 -12.67 -8.53 1.40
C SER A 240 -12.37 -7.95 2.78
N PHE A 241 -11.23 -7.28 2.93
CA PHE A 241 -10.90 -6.63 4.20
C PHE A 241 -11.84 -5.44 4.53
N VAL A 242 -12.76 -5.06 3.65
CA VAL A 242 -13.82 -4.06 3.91
C VAL A 242 -15.20 -4.68 4.09
N ARG A 243 -15.37 -5.98 3.82
CA ARG A 243 -16.67 -6.68 3.84
C ARG A 243 -16.52 -8.15 4.20
N TYR A 244 -17.24 -8.60 5.22
CA TYR A 244 -17.27 -9.98 5.68
C TYR A 244 -18.72 -10.47 5.80
N GLN A 245 -19.06 -11.61 5.18
CA GLN A 245 -20.42 -12.19 5.22
C GLN A 245 -21.53 -11.15 4.97
N GLU A 246 -21.44 -10.43 3.85
CA GLU A 246 -22.37 -9.36 3.43
C GLU A 246 -22.37 -8.09 4.30
N ARG A 247 -21.64 -8.04 5.42
CA ARG A 247 -21.58 -6.88 6.31
C ARG A 247 -20.36 -6.01 6.02
N TRP A 248 -20.59 -4.70 5.98
CA TRP A 248 -19.53 -3.70 5.83
C TRP A 248 -18.75 -3.53 7.14
N TRP A 249 -17.42 -3.60 7.05
CA TRP A 249 -16.56 -3.30 8.19
C TRP A 249 -16.18 -1.82 8.19
N TRP A 250 -17.04 -1.00 8.80
CA TRP A 250 -16.89 0.46 8.86
C TRP A 250 -15.55 0.94 9.43
N GLY A 251 -14.99 0.20 10.40
CA GLY A 251 -13.67 0.50 10.97
C GLY A 251 -12.53 0.47 9.94
N SER A 252 -12.63 -0.34 8.90
CA SER A 252 -11.72 -0.32 7.76
C SER A 252 -12.07 0.77 6.75
N ILE A 253 -13.36 0.95 6.45
CA ILE A 253 -13.82 1.95 5.47
C ILE A 253 -13.39 3.36 5.89
N TYR A 254 -13.49 3.70 7.18
CA TYR A 254 -13.10 5.02 7.68
C TYR A 254 -11.57 5.27 7.68
N GLN A 255 -10.74 4.26 7.39
CA GLN A 255 -9.31 4.45 7.21
C GLN A 255 -8.93 4.89 5.79
N PHE A 256 -9.88 4.82 4.86
CA PHE A 256 -9.65 5.20 3.48
C PHE A 256 -9.80 6.71 3.24
N PRO A 257 -9.05 7.28 2.28
CA PRO A 257 -9.29 8.64 1.80
C PRO A 257 -10.73 8.82 1.27
N VAL A 258 -11.26 10.04 1.37
CA VAL A 258 -12.64 10.36 0.91
C VAL A 258 -12.86 10.02 -0.57
N THR A 259 -11.83 10.16 -1.41
CA THR A 259 -11.89 9.78 -2.84
C THR A 259 -12.06 8.27 -3.02
N ALA A 260 -11.40 7.45 -2.19
CA ALA A 260 -11.53 6.00 -2.20
C ALA A 260 -12.94 5.57 -1.75
N ILE A 261 -13.47 6.22 -0.70
CA ILE A 261 -14.84 6.00 -0.21
C ILE A 261 -15.88 6.40 -1.27
N GLY A 262 -15.68 7.55 -1.93
CA GLY A 262 -16.52 7.99 -3.04
C GLY A 262 -16.51 7.01 -4.21
N CYS A 263 -15.35 6.44 -4.54
CA CYS A 263 -15.25 5.40 -5.56
C CYS A 263 -15.94 4.09 -5.14
N LEU A 264 -15.81 3.70 -3.87
CA LEU A 264 -16.54 2.59 -3.29
C LEU A 264 -18.06 2.74 -3.43
N ALA A 265 -18.56 3.98 -3.29
CA ALA A 265 -19.96 4.36 -3.50
C ALA A 265 -20.38 4.47 -4.97
N GLY A 266 -19.48 4.21 -5.92
CA GLY A 266 -19.78 4.24 -7.37
C GLY A 266 -19.65 5.61 -8.03
N ARG A 267 -19.03 6.60 -7.37
CA ARG A 267 -18.82 7.93 -7.96
C ARG A 267 -17.59 7.91 -8.86
N THR A 268 -17.81 7.93 -10.18
CA THR A 268 -16.74 7.85 -11.20
C THR A 268 -15.70 8.97 -11.08
N THR A 269 -16.11 10.18 -10.71
CA THR A 269 -15.20 11.31 -10.43
C THR A 269 -14.26 11.02 -9.25
N SER A 270 -14.78 10.38 -8.21
CA SER A 270 -13.98 9.97 -7.04
C SER A 270 -13.05 8.81 -7.40
N CYS A 271 -13.48 7.87 -8.24
CA CYS A 271 -12.62 6.82 -8.79
C CYS A 271 -11.45 7.38 -9.60
N ARG A 272 -11.72 8.34 -10.50
CA ARG A 272 -10.70 9.05 -11.26
C ARG A 272 -9.70 9.74 -10.32
N ALA A 273 -10.18 10.51 -9.35
CA ALA A 273 -9.32 11.20 -8.39
C ALA A 273 -8.49 10.23 -7.52
N ALA A 274 -9.05 9.09 -7.16
CA ALA A 274 -8.37 8.07 -6.36
C ALA A 274 -7.20 7.42 -7.12
N VAL A 275 -7.38 7.08 -8.40
CA VAL A 275 -6.33 6.52 -9.27
C VAL A 275 -5.27 7.57 -9.61
N LEU A 276 -5.69 8.79 -9.96
CA LEU A 276 -4.79 9.85 -10.42
C LEU A 276 -4.16 10.67 -9.29
N SER A 277 -4.40 10.32 -8.02
CA SER A 277 -3.72 10.97 -6.90
C SER A 277 -2.20 10.85 -7.09
N GLY A 278 -1.51 11.99 -7.08
CA GLY A 278 -0.07 12.08 -7.34
C GLY A 278 0.34 12.17 -8.81
N ALA A 279 -0.62 12.28 -9.75
CA ALA A 279 -0.36 12.41 -11.19
C ALA A 279 -0.18 13.87 -11.66
N ALA A 280 -0.11 14.85 -10.74
CA ALA A 280 0.12 16.25 -11.09
C ALA A 280 1.44 16.42 -11.84
N GLU A 281 1.51 17.42 -12.73
CA GLU A 281 2.73 17.72 -13.47
C GLU A 281 3.88 18.02 -12.50
N TRP A 282 4.99 17.30 -12.67
CA TRP A 282 6.16 17.43 -11.82
C TRP A 282 7.34 17.93 -12.63
N THR A 283 7.91 19.04 -12.16
CA THR A 283 9.03 19.75 -12.78
C THR A 283 10.38 19.43 -12.14
N GLY A 284 10.43 18.66 -11.05
CA GLY A 284 11.68 18.26 -10.40
C GLY A 284 12.42 17.15 -11.15
N ASP A 285 13.64 16.84 -10.68
CA ASP A 285 14.52 15.80 -11.22
C ASP A 285 14.77 14.62 -10.25
N SER A 286 14.43 14.77 -8.98
CA SER A 286 14.64 13.75 -7.95
C SER A 286 13.41 12.84 -7.76
N LEU A 287 13.40 11.68 -8.41
CA LEU A 287 12.48 10.59 -8.05
C LEU A 287 13.14 9.68 -7.00
N PRO A 288 12.36 9.09 -6.06
CA PRO A 288 12.89 8.12 -5.12
C PRO A 288 13.52 6.95 -5.89
N ARG A 289 14.82 6.72 -5.65
CA ARG A 289 15.60 5.66 -6.31
C ARG A 289 15.24 4.27 -5.80
N PHE A 290 14.69 4.21 -4.59
CA PHE A 290 14.25 2.98 -3.95
C PHE A 290 12.86 3.16 -3.32
N LEU A 291 12.17 2.03 -3.15
CA LEU A 291 10.87 1.96 -2.51
C LEU A 291 10.95 0.94 -1.36
N GLU A 292 10.59 1.36 -0.15
CA GLU A 292 10.29 0.47 0.96
C GLU A 292 8.76 0.38 1.10
N SER A 293 8.20 -0.82 0.98
CA SER A 293 6.76 -1.02 1.24
C SER A 293 6.52 -0.98 2.75
N ASP A 294 5.53 -0.24 3.26
CA ASP A 294 5.14 -0.33 4.69
C ASP A 294 4.18 -1.52 4.91
N PRO A 295 4.59 -2.59 5.61
CA PRO A 295 3.78 -3.79 5.80
C PRO A 295 2.64 -3.61 6.81
N ARG A 296 2.71 -2.62 7.70
CA ARG A 296 1.66 -2.37 8.69
C ARG A 296 0.63 -1.37 8.17
N GLY A 297 0.98 -0.61 7.14
CA GLY A 297 0.16 0.43 6.52
C GLY A 297 -0.31 0.14 5.10
N TRP A 298 0.14 -0.95 4.45
CA TRP A 298 -0.10 -1.12 3.00
C TRP A 298 -1.58 -1.06 2.59
N TRP A 299 -2.49 -1.65 3.36
CA TRP A 299 -3.93 -1.56 3.08
C TRP A 299 -4.52 -0.18 3.41
N ARG A 300 -3.90 0.56 4.35
CA ARG A 300 -4.34 1.91 4.77
C ARG A 300 -3.91 2.99 3.78
N GLY A 301 -2.81 2.75 3.05
CA GLY A 301 -2.33 3.63 1.98
C GLY A 301 -3.05 3.43 0.65
N GLN A 302 -3.88 2.38 0.52
CA GLN A 302 -4.62 2.11 -0.71
C GLN A 302 -5.62 3.24 -0.95
N ARG A 303 -5.58 3.81 -2.16
CA ARG A 303 -6.56 4.83 -2.58
C ARG A 303 -7.73 4.20 -3.36
N VAL A 304 -7.61 2.94 -3.72
CA VAL A 304 -8.66 2.13 -4.37
C VAL A 304 -8.56 0.73 -3.76
N ILE A 305 -9.69 0.06 -3.54
CA ILE A 305 -9.67 -1.31 -2.98
C ILE A 305 -8.93 -2.23 -3.96
N HIS A 306 -7.96 -2.99 -3.46
CA HIS A 306 -7.06 -3.81 -4.27
C HIS A 306 -6.20 -3.00 -5.25
N SER A 307 -5.81 -1.77 -4.88
CA SER A 307 -4.93 -0.93 -5.70
C SER A 307 -3.70 -1.72 -6.19
N ASP A 308 -3.16 -2.61 -5.36
CA ASP A 308 -1.93 -3.37 -5.58
C ASP A 308 -1.86 -4.15 -6.90
N ARG A 309 -3.01 -4.53 -7.47
CA ARG A 309 -3.09 -5.23 -8.77
C ARG A 309 -3.65 -4.39 -9.92
N TYR A 310 -4.02 -3.13 -9.66
CA TYR A 310 -4.75 -2.29 -10.62
C TYR A 310 -4.09 -2.27 -12.01
N LEU A 311 -2.79 -1.98 -12.10
CA LEU A 311 -2.10 -1.97 -13.39
C LEU A 311 -1.88 -3.35 -14.00
N ALA A 312 -1.83 -4.42 -13.20
CA ALA A 312 -1.79 -5.77 -13.75
C ALA A 312 -3.12 -6.13 -14.43
N ASP A 313 -4.24 -5.72 -13.84
CA ASP A 313 -5.56 -5.91 -14.45
C ASP A 313 -5.75 -5.04 -15.69
N VAL A 314 -5.24 -3.80 -15.68
CA VAL A 314 -5.19 -2.96 -16.90
C VAL A 314 -4.37 -3.68 -17.97
N ALA A 315 -3.14 -4.13 -17.66
CA ALA A 315 -2.26 -4.80 -18.62
C ALA A 315 -2.90 -6.05 -19.23
N ARG A 316 -3.59 -6.85 -18.42
CA ARG A 316 -4.35 -8.02 -18.86
C ARG A 316 -5.51 -7.64 -19.79
N GLU A 317 -6.26 -6.60 -19.44
CA GLU A 317 -7.47 -6.22 -20.17
C GLU A 317 -7.18 -5.51 -21.50
N VAL A 318 -6.17 -4.63 -21.54
CA VAL A 318 -5.81 -3.90 -22.77
C VAL A 318 -4.81 -4.67 -23.64
N GLY A 319 -4.13 -5.67 -23.08
CA GLY A 319 -3.08 -6.45 -23.72
C GLY A 319 -1.71 -5.77 -23.70
N HIS A 320 -0.66 -6.55 -23.98
CA HIS A 320 0.74 -6.13 -23.87
C HIS A 320 1.05 -4.84 -24.64
N GLU A 321 0.74 -4.80 -25.95
CA GLU A 321 1.07 -3.66 -26.82
C GLU A 321 0.40 -2.35 -26.39
N ARG A 322 -0.87 -2.40 -25.97
CA ARG A 322 -1.57 -1.19 -25.52
C ARG A 322 -1.04 -0.73 -24.17
N PHE A 323 -0.79 -1.66 -23.25
CA PHE A 323 -0.22 -1.32 -21.96
C PHE A 323 1.17 -0.72 -22.11
N LEU A 324 2.01 -1.27 -23.00
CA LEU A 324 3.34 -0.74 -23.30
C LEU A 324 3.28 0.71 -23.82
N ARG A 325 2.30 1.03 -24.68
CA ARG A 325 2.07 2.42 -25.13
C ARG A 325 1.69 3.36 -24.00
N PHE A 326 0.83 2.93 -23.08
CA PHE A 326 0.52 3.69 -21.87
C PHE A 326 1.77 3.86 -20.99
N TRP A 327 2.48 2.77 -20.71
CA TRP A 327 3.63 2.72 -19.82
C TRP A 327 4.73 3.69 -20.24
N ASN A 328 4.98 3.79 -21.54
CA ASN A 328 5.99 4.66 -22.14
C ASN A 328 5.43 6.00 -22.63
N SER A 329 4.17 6.32 -22.34
CA SER A 329 3.52 7.52 -22.88
C SER A 329 4.14 8.81 -22.31
N PRO A 330 4.37 9.83 -23.15
CA PRO A 330 4.73 11.17 -22.69
C PRO A 330 3.50 11.98 -22.20
N GLU A 331 2.29 11.54 -22.55
CA GLU A 331 1.04 12.23 -22.22
C GLU A 331 0.75 12.20 -20.70
N PRO A 332 -0.11 13.10 -20.20
CA PRO A 332 -0.64 13.00 -18.84
C PRO A 332 -1.25 11.62 -18.59
N VAL A 333 -1.02 11.08 -17.39
CA VAL A 333 -1.42 9.71 -17.01
C VAL A 333 -2.91 9.43 -17.29
N ASP A 334 -3.76 10.41 -17.04
CA ASP A 334 -5.20 10.31 -17.28
C ASP A 334 -5.53 10.12 -18.76
N THR A 335 -4.93 10.96 -19.62
CA THR A 335 -5.06 10.89 -21.07
C THR A 335 -4.52 9.57 -21.60
N ALA A 336 -3.32 9.17 -21.17
CA ALA A 336 -2.68 7.94 -21.59
C ALA A 336 -3.47 6.69 -21.18
N LEU A 337 -3.93 6.62 -19.92
CA LEU A 337 -4.79 5.53 -19.43
C LEU A 337 -6.13 5.51 -20.16
N GLY A 338 -6.79 6.66 -20.28
CA GLY A 338 -8.08 6.76 -20.96
C GLY A 338 -8.01 6.30 -22.42
N ALA A 339 -6.92 6.62 -23.11
CA ALA A 339 -6.68 6.19 -24.49
C ALA A 339 -6.54 4.66 -24.61
N VAL A 340 -5.78 4.00 -23.73
CA VAL A 340 -5.59 2.54 -23.81
C VAL A 340 -6.80 1.75 -23.33
N LEU A 341 -7.53 2.29 -22.34
CA LEU A 341 -8.77 1.73 -21.81
C LEU A 341 -9.96 1.95 -22.76
N LYS A 342 -9.84 2.89 -23.71
CA LYS A 342 -10.93 3.35 -24.58
C LYS A 342 -12.16 3.84 -23.82
N MET A 343 -11.95 4.37 -22.62
CA MET A 343 -13.00 4.94 -21.78
C MET A 343 -12.39 5.81 -20.67
N PRO A 344 -13.18 6.70 -20.03
CA PRO A 344 -12.69 7.50 -18.91
C PRO A 344 -12.19 6.62 -17.76
N VAL A 345 -11.02 6.99 -17.19
CA VAL A 345 -10.37 6.24 -16.09
C VAL A 345 -11.34 6.01 -14.92
N GLY A 346 -12.16 7.00 -14.59
CA GLY A 346 -13.15 6.90 -13.50
C GLY A 346 -14.23 5.85 -13.73
N GLU A 347 -14.72 5.73 -14.96
CA GLU A 347 -15.72 4.73 -15.34
C GLU A 347 -15.12 3.32 -15.39
N TRP A 348 -13.93 3.18 -15.98
CA TRP A 348 -13.23 1.90 -15.97
C TRP A 348 -12.98 1.41 -14.54
N THR A 349 -12.48 2.30 -13.68
CA THR A 349 -12.16 2.00 -12.29
C THR A 349 -13.40 1.61 -11.48
N GLU A 350 -14.53 2.30 -11.68
CA GLU A 350 -15.79 1.94 -11.01
C GLU A 350 -16.18 0.50 -11.34
N ARG A 351 -16.19 0.16 -12.65
CA ARG A 351 -16.51 -1.19 -13.14
C ARG A 351 -15.50 -2.23 -12.67
N TRP A 352 -14.21 -1.91 -12.73
CA TRP A 352 -13.14 -2.77 -12.24
C TRP A 352 -13.35 -3.08 -10.75
N GLN A 353 -13.66 -2.09 -9.93
CA GLN A 353 -13.83 -2.25 -8.49
C GLN A 353 -15.09 -3.06 -8.13
N ARG A 354 -16.13 -3.02 -8.98
CA ARG A 354 -17.35 -3.84 -8.80
C ARG A 354 -17.09 -5.34 -8.85
N ARG A 355 -15.97 -5.78 -9.45
CA ARG A 355 -15.58 -7.19 -9.46
C ARG A 355 -15.20 -7.73 -8.07
N PHE A 356 -14.79 -6.86 -7.15
CA PHE A 356 -14.29 -7.26 -5.84
C PHE A 356 -15.25 -6.96 -4.70
N VAL A 357 -16.04 -5.89 -4.82
CA VAL A 357 -16.96 -5.45 -3.77
C VAL A 357 -18.21 -4.84 -4.40
N PRO A 358 -19.42 -4.99 -3.81
CA PRO A 358 -20.60 -4.26 -4.24
C PRO A 358 -20.48 -2.77 -3.87
N ARG A 359 -21.40 -1.95 -4.39
CA ARG A 359 -21.40 -0.51 -4.10
C ARG A 359 -21.66 -0.29 -2.61
N LEU A 360 -20.87 0.59 -2.02
CA LEU A 360 -21.13 1.05 -0.67
C LEU A 360 -22.46 1.81 -0.66
N PRO A 361 -23.41 1.49 0.23
CA PRO A 361 -24.72 2.13 0.28
C PRO A 361 -24.61 3.52 0.92
N LEU A 362 -23.87 4.42 0.27
CA LEU A 362 -23.86 5.84 0.58
C LEU A 362 -24.85 6.52 -0.35
N GLY A 363 -25.99 6.93 0.22
CA GLY A 363 -26.95 7.76 -0.49
C GLY A 363 -26.36 9.12 -0.87
N PRO A 364 -27.07 9.90 -1.71
CA PRO A 364 -26.68 11.28 -2.03
C PRO A 364 -26.67 12.19 -0.78
N ALA A 365 -27.39 11.80 0.28
CA ALA A 365 -27.45 12.47 1.57
C ALA A 365 -27.33 11.46 2.73
N ALA A 366 -26.95 11.96 3.91
CA ALA A 366 -27.05 11.18 5.14
C ALA A 366 -28.52 10.78 5.36
N PRO A 367 -28.81 9.50 5.72
CA PRO A 367 -30.18 9.09 5.97
C PRO A 367 -30.79 9.97 7.06
N PHE A 368 -32.00 10.49 6.82
CA PHE A 368 -32.67 11.44 7.71
C PHE A 368 -32.71 10.93 9.16
N SER A 369 -32.91 9.62 9.34
CA SER A 369 -32.87 8.95 10.64
C SER A 369 -31.53 9.11 11.37
N ALA A 370 -30.39 9.00 10.67
CA ALA A 370 -29.08 9.21 11.27
C ALA A 370 -28.82 10.69 11.58
N THR A 371 -29.31 11.61 10.74
CA THR A 371 -29.23 13.05 11.00
C THR A 371 -30.05 13.42 12.23
N VAL A 372 -31.28 12.93 12.35
CA VAL A 372 -32.14 13.13 13.52
C VAL A 372 -31.51 12.50 14.76
N LEU A 373 -30.98 11.28 14.67
CA LEU A 373 -30.31 10.63 15.80
C LEU A 373 -29.05 11.42 16.23
N GLY A 374 -28.28 11.92 15.28
CA GLY A 374 -27.12 12.77 15.54
C GLY A 374 -27.50 14.09 16.22
N LEU A 375 -28.59 14.72 15.77
CA LEU A 375 -29.14 15.93 16.40
C LEU A 375 -29.68 15.64 17.80
N LEU A 376 -30.36 14.50 18.00
CA LEU A 376 -30.88 14.09 19.31
C LEU A 376 -29.74 13.77 20.28
N LEU A 377 -28.70 13.05 19.84
CA LEU A 377 -27.52 12.76 20.65
C LEU A 377 -26.72 14.03 20.97
N GLY A 378 -26.58 14.93 19.99
CA GLY A 378 -25.98 16.25 20.21
C GLY A 378 -26.78 17.09 21.20
N GLY A 379 -28.11 17.14 21.05
CA GLY A 379 -29.01 17.82 21.98
C GLY A 379 -28.98 17.22 23.38
N ALA A 380 -29.00 15.89 23.50
CA ALA A 380 -28.90 15.19 24.77
C ALA A 380 -27.56 15.48 25.46
N ALA A 381 -26.44 15.51 24.72
CA ALA A 381 -25.15 15.89 25.26
C ALA A 381 -25.16 17.33 25.79
N VAL A 382 -25.75 18.28 25.06
CA VAL A 382 -25.92 19.68 25.51
C VAL A 382 -26.77 19.75 26.78
N ILE A 383 -27.88 19.01 26.84
CA ILE A 383 -28.78 18.97 28.01
C ILE A 383 -28.04 18.40 29.24
N VAL A 384 -27.33 17.29 29.08
CA VAL A 384 -26.56 16.67 30.17
C VAL A 384 -25.47 17.61 30.67
N ILE A 385 -24.77 18.30 29.77
CA ILE A 385 -23.76 19.30 30.14
C ILE A 385 -24.41 20.47 30.89
N ALA A 386 -25.53 21.01 30.40
CA ALA A 386 -26.26 22.10 31.04
C ALA A 386 -26.75 21.73 32.45
N PHE A 387 -27.34 20.53 32.63
CA PHE A 387 -27.76 20.02 33.94
C PHE A 387 -26.59 19.77 34.90
N SER A 388 -25.43 19.35 34.37
CA SER A 388 -24.23 19.16 35.19
C SER A 388 -23.63 20.50 35.64
N ALA A 389 -23.79 21.56 34.83
CA ALA A 389 -23.35 22.91 35.16
C ALA A 389 -24.27 23.58 36.19
N THR A 390 -25.59 23.41 36.09
CA THR A 390 -26.54 23.96 37.08
C THR A 390 -26.43 23.29 38.44
N ARG A 391 -26.15 21.98 38.50
CA ARG A 391 -25.85 21.29 39.78
C ARG A 391 -24.58 21.79 40.48
N ARG A 392 -23.66 22.45 39.78
CA ARG A 392 -22.44 23.03 40.37
C ARG A 392 -22.64 24.46 40.92
N GLN A 393 -23.79 25.08 40.70
CA GLN A 393 -24.12 26.41 41.23
C GLN A 393 -24.93 26.36 42.55
N VAL A 394 -25.32 25.16 43.01
CA VAL A 394 -26.10 24.96 44.26
C VAL A 394 -25.23 24.24 45.32
N GLY A 395 -23.92 24.41 45.28
CA GLY A 395 -22.96 23.83 46.22
C GLY A 395 -22.08 24.89 46.84
#